data_AF-A0A737BEU1-F1
#
_entry.id   AF-A0A737BEU1-F1
#
_cell.length_a   1.000
_cell.length_b   1.000
_cell.length_c   1.000
_cell.angle_alpha   90.00
_cell.angle_beta   90.00
_cell.angle_gamma   90.00
#
_symmetry.space_group_name_H-M   'P 1'
#
loop_
_entity.id
_entity.type
_entity.pdbx_description
1 polymer ?
#
loop_
_entity_poly.entity_id
_entity_poly.type
_entity_poly.pdbx_seq_one_letter_code
_entity_poly.pdbx_strand_id
1 'polypeptide(L)' 'MIDFDAMVKNEDMADIILFLVNRNENGIAYPSIDRFFGRHKAAEKYESYNIKLIHEVRKLEESGQVLSSRVYGAG' A
#
# COMPACT_ATOMS: atom_id res chain seq x y z
N MET A 1 -19.34 -8.21 -0.30
CA MET A 1 -18.59 -6.93 -0.23
C MET A 1 -17.28 -7.25 0.48
N ILE A 2 -16.13 -6.92 -0.09
CA ILE A 2 -14.83 -7.27 0.54
C ILE A 2 -14.64 -6.44 1.80
N ASP A 3 -14.30 -7.09 2.92
CA ASP A 3 -14.00 -6.44 4.19
C ASP A 3 -12.52 -6.05 4.23
N PHE A 4 -12.28 -4.77 3.97
CA PHE A 4 -10.94 -4.19 3.95
C PHE A 4 -10.35 -3.98 5.35
N ASP A 5 -11.19 -3.83 6.38
CA ASP A 5 -10.70 -3.73 7.77
C ASP A 5 -10.15 -5.09 8.22
N ALA A 6 -10.88 -6.17 7.91
CA ALA A 6 -10.42 -7.53 8.18
C ALA A 6 -9.15 -7.86 7.37
N MET A 7 -9.05 -7.39 6.13
CA MET A 7 -7.85 -7.60 5.30
C MET A 7 -6.63 -6.89 5.91
N VAL A 8 -6.76 -5.62 6.29
CA VAL A 8 -5.65 -4.87 6.92
C VAL A 8 -5.23 -5.49 8.26
N LYS A 9 -6.17 -6.08 9.01
CA LYS A 9 -5.89 -6.75 10.29
C LYS A 9 -5.24 -8.12 10.13
N ASN A 10 -5.66 -8.93 9.17
CA ASN A 10 -5.19 -10.32 9.06
C ASN A 10 -4.01 -10.47 8.11
N GLU A 11 -3.97 -9.72 7.01
CA GLU A 11 -2.96 -9.85 5.96
C GLU A 11 -1.77 -8.92 6.18
N ASP A 12 -0.64 -9.23 5.53
CA ASP A 12 0.56 -8.41 5.56
C ASP A 12 0.45 -7.20 4.61
N MET A 13 1.16 -6.13 4.97
CA MET A 13 1.13 -4.86 4.22
C MET A 13 1.54 -5.04 2.75
N ALA A 14 2.54 -5.88 2.48
CA ALA A 14 2.99 -6.18 1.13
C ALA A 14 1.91 -6.88 0.28
N ASP A 15 1.24 -7.89 0.85
CA ASP A 15 0.16 -8.63 0.16
C ASP A 15 -1.05 -7.72 -0.11
N ILE A 16 -1.39 -6.86 0.85
CA ILE A 16 -2.44 -5.86 0.67
C ILE A 16 -2.06 -4.88 -0.45
N ILE A 17 -0.82 -4.39 -0.48
CA ILE A 17 -0.35 -3.49 -1.54
C ILE A 17 -0.43 -4.18 -2.90
N LEU A 18 0.11 -5.40 -3.02
CA LEU A 18 0.07 -6.19 -4.25
C LEU A 18 -1.37 -6.43 -4.70
N PHE A 19 -2.26 -6.77 -3.78
CA PHE A 19 -3.67 -6.94 -4.08
C PHE A 19 -4.30 -5.64 -4.59
N LEU A 20 -4.06 -4.49 -3.94
CA LEU A 20 -4.61 -3.19 -4.35
C LEU A 20 -4.09 -2.72 -5.71
N VAL A 21 -2.82 -2.99 -6.00
CA VAL A 21 -2.19 -2.67 -7.29
C VAL A 21 -2.72 -3.58 -8.39
N ASN A 22 -2.97 -4.87 -8.11
CA ASN A 22 -3.46 -5.85 -9.09
C ASN A 22 -4.99 -5.85 -9.28
N ARG A 23 -5.76 -5.16 -8.43
CA ARG A 23 -7.23 -5.25 -8.41
C ARG A 23 -7.94 -4.46 -9.52
N ASN A 24 -7.23 -3.70 -10.36
CA ASN A 24 -7.83 -2.97 -11.47
C ASN A 24 -6.87 -2.79 -12.64
N GLU A 25 -7.39 -2.64 -13.87
CA GLU A 25 -6.60 -2.25 -15.07
C GLU A 25 -5.88 -0.89 -14.89
N ASN A 26 -6.30 -0.10 -13.89
CA ASN A 26 -5.65 1.10 -13.39
C ASN A 26 -5.34 0.93 -11.89
N GLY A 27 -4.35 0.08 -11.58
CA GLY A 27 -3.90 -0.20 -10.21
C GLY A 27 -3.79 1.06 -9.34
N ILE A 28 -4.11 0.91 -8.05
CA ILE A 28 -4.11 2.04 -7.12
C ILE A 28 -2.65 2.43 -6.82
N ALA A 29 -2.20 3.59 -7.31
CA ALA A 29 -0.86 4.12 -7.03
C ALA A 29 -0.81 4.93 -5.72
N TYR A 30 0.39 5.21 -5.25
CA TYR A 30 0.62 6.23 -4.22
C TYR A 30 0.15 7.60 -4.74
N PRO A 31 -0.67 8.39 -3.99
CA PRO A 31 -0.94 8.35 -2.54
C PRO A 31 -2.26 7.67 -2.14
N SER A 32 -2.95 7.00 -3.06
CA SER A 32 -4.24 6.38 -2.77
C SER A 32 -4.12 5.15 -1.85
N ILE A 33 -2.99 4.43 -1.91
CA ILE A 33 -2.65 3.34 -0.98
C ILE A 33 -2.53 3.88 0.46
N ASP A 34 -1.82 4.99 0.66
CA ASP A 34 -1.64 5.61 1.98
C ASP A 34 -2.99 5.98 2.61
N ARG A 35 -3.89 6.59 1.83
CA ARG A 35 -5.25 6.90 2.26
C ARG A 35 -6.08 5.66 2.59
N PHE A 36 -5.86 4.55 1.88
CA PHE A 36 -6.55 3.29 2.14
C PHE A 36 -6.17 2.74 3.53
N PHE A 37 -4.87 2.63 3.83
CA PHE A 37 -4.41 2.14 5.12
C PHE A 37 -4.83 3.06 6.28
N GLY A 38 -4.80 4.38 6.06
CA GLY A 38 -5.31 5.34 7.05
C GLY A 38 -6.81 5.19 7.33
N ARG A 39 -7.62 4.88 6.30
CA ARG A 39 -9.08 4.69 6.45
C ARG A 39 -9.44 3.38 7.15
N HIS A 40 -8.61 2.35 7.00
CA HIS A 40 -8.84 1.00 7.54
C HIS A 40 -8.07 0.73 8.83
N LYS A 41 -7.79 1.78 9.62
CA LYS A 41 -7.18 1.69 10.95
C LYS A 41 -5.85 0.93 10.97
N ALA A 42 -5.04 1.04 9.92
CA ALA A 42 -3.73 0.38 9.84
C ALA A 42 -2.81 0.73 11.01
N ALA A 43 -2.98 1.91 11.63
CA ALA A 43 -2.26 2.31 12.83
C ALA A 43 -2.47 1.34 14.02
N GLU A 44 -3.62 0.66 14.13
CA GLU A 44 -3.88 -0.31 15.22
C GLU A 44 -2.99 -1.57 15.12
N LYS A 45 -2.60 -1.97 13.90
CA LYS A 45 -1.74 -3.14 13.67
C LYS A 45 -0.27 -2.77 13.44
N TYR A 46 -0.04 -1.68 12.69
CA TYR A 46 1.28 -1.34 12.19
C TYR A 46 1.92 -0.17 12.93
N GLU A 47 1.19 0.49 13.85
CA GLU A 47 1.58 1.69 14.61
C GLU A 47 2.07 2.82 13.70
N SER A 48 3.37 2.80 13.37
CA SER A 48 4.02 3.67 12.38
C SER A 48 3.80 3.19 10.95
N TYR A 49 2.53 2.96 10.59
CA TYR A 49 2.16 2.38 9.31
C TYR A 49 2.65 3.21 8.12
N ASN A 50 2.66 4.54 8.21
CA ASN A 50 3.15 5.43 7.15
C ASN A 50 4.60 5.14 6.74
N ILE A 51 5.49 4.96 7.71
CA ILE A 51 6.92 4.70 7.46
C ILE A 51 7.09 3.29 6.89
N LYS A 52 6.40 2.29 7.49
CA LYS A 52 6.42 0.90 7.02
C LYS A 52 5.90 0.78 5.59
N LEU A 53 4.86 1.55 5.25
CA LEU A 53 4.25 1.56 3.93
C LEU A 53 5.20 2.13 2.88
N ILE A 54 5.92 3.20 3.19
CA ILE A 54 6.97 3.75 2.31
C ILE A 54 8.07 2.70 2.08
N HIS A 55 8.53 2.02 3.13
CA HIS A 55 9.57 1.00 3.01
C HIS A 55 9.12 -0.21 2.20
N GLU A 56 7.90 -0.72 2.43
CA GLU A 56 7.38 -1.87 1.70
C GLU A 56 7.08 -1.54 0.25
N VAL A 57 6.50 -0.37 -0.05
CA VAL A 57 6.32 0.05 -1.45
C VAL A 57 7.67 0.16 -2.16
N ARG A 58 8.69 0.73 -1.53
CA ARG A 58 10.03 0.81 -2.13
C ARG A 58 10.62 -0.57 -2.42
N LYS A 59 10.48 -1.55 -1.53
CA LYS A 59 10.91 -2.94 -1.80
C LYS A 59 10.15 -3.56 -2.97
N LEU A 60 8.85 -3.30 -3.05
CA LEU A 60 8.00 -3.79 -4.14
C LEU A 60 8.32 -3.12 -5.48
N GLU A 61 8.76 -1.86 -5.47
CA GLU A 61 9.31 -1.16 -6.64
C GLU A 61 10.67 -1.73 -7.06
N GLU A 62 11.58 -1.93 -6.11
CA GLU A 62 12.92 -2.50 -6.37
C GLU A 62 12.84 -3.94 -6.91
N SER A 63 11.80 -4.70 -6.52
CA SER A 63 11.50 -6.04 -7.06
C SER A 63 10.69 -6.03 -8.36
N GLY A 64 10.31 -4.85 -8.86
CA GLY A 64 9.55 -4.69 -10.10
C GLY A 64 8.09 -5.15 -10.02
N GLN A 65 7.58 -5.43 -8.82
CA GLN A 65 6.21 -5.89 -8.61
C GLN A 65 5.20 -4.74 -8.56
N VAL A 66 5.66 -3.52 -8.26
CA VAL A 66 4.86 -2.30 -8.28
C VAL A 66 5.58 -1.24 -9.10
N LEU A 67 4.86 -0.58 -10.01
CA LEU A 67 5.34 0.59 -10.72
C LEU A 67 4.66 1.82 -10.10
N SER A 68 5.26 2.45 -9.09
CA SER A 68 4.75 3.78 -8.72
C SER A 68 5.25 4.77 -9.76
N SER A 69 4.32 5.39 -10.47
CA SER A 69 4.62 6.41 -11.47
C SER A 69 5.08 7.74 -10.85
N ARG A 70 5.53 7.75 -9.59
CA ARG A 70 6.08 8.94 -8.92
C ARG A 70 7.60 8.86 -8.92
N VAL A 71 8.15 9.36 -10.01
CA VAL A 71 9.43 10.07 -9.98
C VAL A 71 9.33 11.09 -8.85
N TYR A 72 10.05 10.86 -7.75
CA TYR A 72 10.37 11.93 -6.81
C TYR A 72 11.29 12.89 -7.57
N GLY A 73 10.68 13.80 -8.32
CA GLY A 73 11.36 14.96 -8.86
C GLY A 73 11.90 15.74 -7.67
N ALA A 74 13.21 15.64 -7.46
CA ALA A 74 13.95 16.64 -6.71
C ALA A 74 13.79 17.96 -7.47
N GLY A 75 12.87 18.80 -7.00
CA GLY A 75 12.87 20.23 -7.23
C GLY A 75 13.65 20.93 -6.12
#